data_AF-A0A6T6LAH3-F1
#
_entry.id   AF-A0A6T6LAH3-F1
#
_cell.length_a   1.000
_cell.length_b   1.000
_cell.length_c   1.000
_cell.angle_alpha   90.00
_cell.angle_beta   90.00
_cell.angle_gamma   90.00
#
_symmetry.space_group_name_H-M   'P 1'
#
loop_
_entity.id
_entity.type
_entity.pdbx_description
1 polymer ?
#
loop_
_entity_poly.entity_id
_entity_poly.type
_entity_poly.pdbx_seq_one_letter_code
_entity_poly.pdbx_strand_id
1 'polypeptide(L)'
;VSLDDWRIGLENLADVLLALSRLMASFTPFFSEYTYQNLKRYAPGSLQSESVHFLMVPELRDDVVDETFEAAVDRMRTAITLGRVARERRNISVKRPLSK
;
A
#
# COMPACT_ATOMS: atom_id res chain seq x y z
N VAL A 1 2.23 12.93 15.06
CA VAL A 1 1.21 12.35 14.17
C VAL A 1 -0.10 12.95 14.60
N SER A 2 -0.63 13.87 13.80
CA SER A 2 -1.92 14.52 14.05
C SER A 2 -3.05 13.49 13.95
N LEU A 3 -4.25 13.82 14.47
CA LEU A 3 -5.42 12.95 14.25
C LEU A 3 -5.80 12.88 12.74
N ASP A 4 -5.38 13.85 11.94
CA ASP A 4 -5.65 13.84 10.50
C ASP A 4 -4.70 12.87 9.76
N ASP A 5 -3.46 12.73 10.23
CA ASP A 5 -2.45 11.89 9.58
C ASP A 5 -2.85 10.41 9.56
N TRP A 6 -3.42 9.88 10.66
CA TRP A 6 -3.82 8.46 10.71
C TRP A 6 -5.03 8.19 9.82
N ARG A 7 -5.96 9.15 9.73
CA ARG A 7 -7.15 9.04 8.89
C ARG A 7 -6.74 8.97 7.42
N ILE A 8 -5.89 9.90 6.98
CA ILE A 8 -5.35 9.92 5.61
C ILE A 8 -4.58 8.63 5.32
N GLY A 9 -3.78 8.15 6.28
CA GLY A 9 -3.07 6.87 6.14
C GLY A 9 -3.99 5.67 5.94
N LEU A 10 -5.10 5.61 6.70
CA LEU A 10 -6.07 4.53 6.59
C LEU A 10 -6.90 4.60 5.30
N GLU A 11 -7.31 5.80 4.90
CA GLU A 11 -8.01 6.04 3.63
C GLU A 11 -7.15 5.60 2.44
N ASN A 12 -5.89 6.05 2.38
CA ASN A 12 -4.96 5.65 1.33
C ASN A 12 -4.72 4.13 1.28
N LEU A 13 -4.59 3.49 2.45
CA LEU A 13 -4.42 2.04 2.52
C LEU A 13 -5.66 1.31 1.98
N ALA A 14 -6.86 1.76 2.33
CA ALA A 14 -8.11 1.18 1.85
C ALA A 14 -8.23 1.29 0.32
N ASP A 15 -7.92 2.46 -0.24
CA ASP A 15 -7.95 2.71 -1.68
C ASP A 15 -6.99 1.79 -2.44
N VAL A 16 -5.74 1.68 -1.96
CA VAL A 16 -4.72 0.82 -2.57
C VAL A 16 -5.13 -0.66 -2.50
N LEU A 17 -5.65 -1.12 -1.36
CA LEU A 17 -6.08 -2.52 -1.22
C LEU A 17 -7.30 -2.86 -2.10
N LEU A 18 -8.23 -1.93 -2.28
CA LEU A 18 -9.36 -2.09 -3.21
C LEU A 18 -8.89 -2.16 -4.66
N ALA A 19 -7.97 -1.28 -5.07
CA ALA A 19 -7.38 -1.30 -6.40
C ALA A 19 -6.61 -2.60 -6.64
N LEU A 20 -5.81 -3.05 -5.67
CA LEU A 20 -5.06 -4.30 -5.75
C LEU A 20 -5.99 -5.50 -5.87
N SER A 21 -7.11 -5.53 -5.13
CA SER A 21 -8.09 -6.62 -5.22
C SER A 21 -8.69 -6.71 -6.62
N ARG A 22 -8.97 -5.57 -7.28
CA ARG A 22 -9.46 -5.55 -8.68
C ARG A 22 -8.40 -6.05 -9.66
N LEU A 23 -7.14 -5.62 -9.50
CA LEU A 23 -6.03 -6.05 -10.36
C LEU A 23 -5.70 -7.54 -10.21
N MET A 24 -5.79 -8.06 -8.98
CA MET A 24 -5.49 -9.45 -8.65
C MET A 24 -6.65 -10.41 -8.95
N ALA A 25 -7.86 -9.90 -9.26
CA ALA A 25 -9.05 -10.71 -9.48
C ALA A 25 -8.87 -11.80 -10.56
N SER A 26 -8.08 -11.56 -11.60
CA SER A 26 -7.78 -12.55 -12.66
C SER A 26 -6.74 -13.59 -12.24
N PHE A 27 -5.85 -13.27 -11.29
CA PHE A 27 -4.75 -14.12 -10.86
C PHE A 27 -5.08 -14.95 -9.62
N THR A 28 -5.75 -14.33 -8.64
CA THR A 28 -6.10 -14.92 -7.35
C THR A 28 -7.59 -14.65 -7.04
N PRO A 29 -8.53 -15.23 -7.79
CA PRO A 29 -9.94 -14.84 -7.77
C PRO A 29 -10.57 -14.92 -6.38
N PHE A 30 -10.42 -16.05 -5.69
CA PHE A 30 -11.03 -16.24 -4.37
C PHE A 30 -10.44 -15.34 -3.28
N PHE A 31 -9.12 -15.10 -3.31
CA PHE A 31 -8.47 -14.24 -2.33
C PHE A 31 -8.82 -12.76 -2.56
N SER A 32 -8.85 -12.36 -3.82
CA SER A 32 -9.23 -11.00 -4.23
C SER A 32 -10.69 -10.73 -3.90
N GLU A 33 -11.59 -11.69 -4.15
CA GLU A 33 -13.01 -11.62 -3.77
C GLU A 33 -13.16 -11.51 -2.25
N TYR A 34 -12.49 -12.36 -1.47
CA TYR A 34 -12.53 -12.29 0.00
C TYR A 34 -12.07 -10.92 0.52
N THR A 35 -10.94 -10.42 0.02
CA THR A 35 -10.41 -9.11 0.42
C THR A 35 -11.38 -7.99 0.05
N TYR A 36 -11.88 -8.00 -1.19
CA TYR A 36 -12.83 -7.00 -1.69
C TYR A 36 -14.12 -6.97 -0.87
N GLN A 37 -14.74 -8.13 -0.57
CA GLN A 37 -15.98 -8.19 0.21
C GLN A 37 -15.84 -7.56 1.61
N ASN A 38 -14.68 -7.70 2.25
CA ASN A 38 -14.41 -7.12 3.56
C ASN A 38 -14.20 -5.60 3.52
N LEU A 39 -13.69 -5.08 2.39
CA LEU A 39 -13.35 -3.67 2.21
C LEU A 39 -14.46 -2.86 1.53
N LYS A 40 -15.30 -3.46 0.68
CA LYS A 40 -16.28 -2.75 -0.17
C LYS A 40 -17.25 -1.85 0.60
N ARG A 41 -17.57 -2.20 1.85
CA ARG A 41 -18.43 -1.40 2.74
C ARG A 41 -17.88 0.00 3.05
N TYR A 42 -16.56 0.17 2.91
CA TYR A 42 -15.87 1.45 3.10
C TYR A 42 -15.52 2.12 1.76
N ALA A 43 -15.80 1.45 0.63
CA ALA A 43 -15.55 1.98 -0.69
C ALA A 43 -16.68 2.95 -1.11
N PRO A 44 -16.39 3.89 -2.03
CA PRO A 44 -17.42 4.70 -2.67
C PRO A 44 -18.50 3.82 -3.32
N GLY A 45 -19.74 4.32 -3.35
CA GLY A 45 -20.89 3.55 -3.87
C GLY A 45 -20.70 3.03 -5.30
N SER A 46 -19.91 3.72 -6.13
CA SER A 46 -19.55 3.29 -7.49
C SER A 46 -18.75 1.98 -7.55
N LEU A 47 -18.09 1.60 -6.45
CA LEU A 47 -17.30 0.39 -6.33
C LEU A 47 -17.99 -0.70 -5.50
N GLN A 48 -19.24 -0.48 -5.07
CA GLN A 48 -20.01 -1.45 -4.28
C GLN A 48 -20.79 -2.40 -5.19
N SER A 49 -20.07 -3.31 -5.85
CA SER A 49 -20.65 -4.42 -6.61
C SER A 49 -20.78 -5.70 -5.78
N GLU A 50 -21.60 -6.63 -6.26
CA GLU A 50 -21.79 -7.95 -5.64
C GLU A 50 -20.51 -8.79 -5.62
N SER A 51 -19.64 -8.64 -6.62
CA SER A 51 -18.34 -9.32 -6.73
C SER A 51 -17.29 -8.40 -7.33
N VAL A 52 -16.02 -8.62 -6.97
CA VAL A 52 -14.88 -7.90 -7.56
C VAL A 52 -14.78 -8.16 -9.07
N HIS A 53 -15.27 -9.31 -9.53
CA HIS A 53 -15.21 -9.74 -10.93
C HIS A 53 -16.16 -8.98 -11.86
N PHE A 54 -17.07 -8.18 -11.31
CA PHE A 54 -17.95 -7.30 -12.08
C PHE A 54 -17.40 -5.87 -12.22
N LEU A 55 -16.30 -5.57 -11.54
CA LEU A 55 -15.66 -4.27 -11.62
C LEU A 55 -14.64 -4.26 -12.76
N MET A 56 -14.61 -3.15 -13.50
CA MET A 56 -13.55 -2.92 -14.48
C MET A 56 -12.19 -2.84 -13.79
N VAL A 57 -11.12 -3.05 -14.55
CA VAL A 57 -9.76 -2.77 -14.08
C VAL A 57 -9.64 -1.27 -13.74
N PRO A 58 -8.92 -0.87 -12.66
CA PRO A 58 -8.68 0.54 -12.36
C PRO A 58 -8.00 1.26 -13.53
N GLU A 59 -8.45 2.47 -13.84
CA GLU A 59 -7.82 3.34 -14.83
C GLU A 59 -6.68 4.15 -14.20
N LEU A 60 -5.70 4.52 -15.03
CA LEU A 60 -4.59 5.37 -14.60
C LEU A 60 -5.11 6.78 -14.30
N ARG A 61 -4.63 7.35 -13.18
CA ARG A 61 -4.90 8.72 -12.76
C ARG A 61 -3.62 9.53 -12.84
N ASP A 62 -3.38 10.17 -13.98
CA ASP A 62 -2.16 10.95 -14.22
C ASP A 62 -2.04 12.17 -13.31
N ASP A 63 -3.18 12.65 -12.76
CA ASP A 63 -3.28 13.81 -11.88
C ASP A 63 -2.70 13.57 -10.48
N VAL A 64 -2.51 12.31 -10.07
CA VAL A 64 -1.98 11.96 -8.74
C VAL A 64 -0.53 11.45 -8.78
N VAL A 65 0.11 11.46 -9.95
CA VAL A 65 1.50 11.04 -10.10
C VAL A 65 2.44 12.16 -9.64
N ASP A 66 3.32 11.85 -8.68
CA ASP A 66 4.33 12.79 -8.18
C ASP A 66 5.71 12.12 -8.15
N GLU A 67 6.48 12.34 -9.22
CA GLU A 67 7.84 11.81 -9.38
C GLU A 67 8.80 12.30 -8.28
N THR A 68 8.57 13.51 -7.75
CA THR A 68 9.45 14.07 -6.70
C THR A 68 9.27 13.34 -5.39
N PHE A 69 8.02 13.00 -5.06
CA PHE A 69 7.66 12.18 -3.91
C PHE A 69 8.18 10.75 -4.07
N GLU A 70 7.98 10.13 -5.25
CA GLU A 70 8.49 8.79 -5.55
C GLU A 70 10.01 8.70 -5.37
N ALA A 71 10.75 9.68 -5.90
CA ALA A 71 12.20 9.76 -5.73
C ALA A 71 12.62 9.92 -4.25
N ALA A 72 11.84 10.64 -3.44
CA ALA A 72 12.10 10.76 -2.01
C ALA A 72 11.89 9.43 -1.27
N VAL A 73 10.82 8.70 -1.59
CA VAL A 73 10.54 7.37 -1.02
C VAL A 73 11.61 6.36 -1.42
N ASP A 74 12.07 6.38 -2.67
CA ASP A 74 13.12 5.49 -3.14
C ASP A 74 14.47 5.73 -2.44
N ARG A 75 14.86 7.00 -2.27
CA ARG A 75 16.05 7.38 -1.47
C ARG A 75 15.94 6.89 -0.03
N MET A 76 14.77 7.02 0.60
CA MET A 76 14.53 6.51 1.96
C MET A 76 14.69 4.98 2.00
N ARG A 77 14.10 4.25 1.06
CA ARG A 77 14.23 2.78 0.95
C ARG A 77 15.69 2.35 0.77
N THR A 78 16.45 3.08 -0.04
CA THR A 78 17.88 2.86 -0.26
C THR A 78 18.66 3.05 1.04
N ALA A 79 18.43 4.15 1.76
CA ALA A 79 19.07 4.41 3.05
C ALA A 79 18.76 3.31 4.09
N ILE A 80 17.51 2.86 4.18
CA ILE A 80 17.09 1.75 5.07
C ILE A 80 17.83 0.46 4.71
N THR A 81 17.92 0.15 3.42
CA THR A 81 18.57 -1.07 2.93
C THR A 81 20.06 -1.06 3.23
N LEU A 82 20.76 0.05 2.94
CA LEU A 82 22.17 0.24 3.26
C LEU A 82 22.42 0.13 4.77
N GLY A 83 21.56 0.73 5.58
CA GLY A 83 21.60 0.62 7.04
C GLY A 83 21.47 -0.83 7.51
N ARG A 84 20.55 -1.61 6.93
CA ARG A 84 20.38 -3.03 7.26
C ARG A 84 21.64 -3.84 6.93
N VAL A 85 22.21 -3.63 5.74
CA VAL A 85 23.46 -4.29 5.31
C VAL A 85 24.63 -3.94 6.23
N ALA A 86 24.78 -2.67 6.60
CA ALA A 86 25.85 -2.23 7.49
C ALA A 86 25.74 -2.87 8.89
N ARG A 87 24.52 -3.03 9.41
CA ARG A 87 24.27 -3.69 10.70
C ARG A 87 24.56 -5.19 10.64
N GLU A 88 24.11 -5.85 9.59
CA GLU A 88 24.34 -7.28 9.35
C GLU A 88 25.84 -7.60 9.30
N ARG A 89 26.63 -6.78 8.59
CA ARG A 89 28.10 -6.91 8.53
C ARG A 89 28.78 -6.81 9.90
N ARG A 90 28.16 -6.13 10.87
CA ARG A 90 28.64 -5.97 12.25
C ARG A 90 27.92 -6.89 13.25
N ASN A 91 27.09 -7.81 12.75
CA ASN A 91 26.26 -8.72 13.54
C ASN A 91 25.38 -7.99 14.59
N ILE A 92 24.86 -6.80 14.25
CA ILE A 92 24.00 -6.00 15.14
C ILE A 92 22.53 -6.30 14.83
N SER A 93 21.84 -6.96 15.77
CA SER A 93 20.40 -7.26 15.66
C SER A 93 19.56 -6.02 15.36
N VAL A 94 18.63 -6.08 14.40
CA VAL A 94 17.74 -4.96 14.00
C VAL A 94 16.93 -4.38 15.16
N LYS A 95 16.53 -5.21 16.12
CA LYS A 95 15.73 -4.80 17.29
C LYS A 95 16.51 -3.94 18.29
N ARG A 96 17.85 -3.96 18.23
CA ARG A 96 18.71 -3.21 19.16
C ARG A 96 18.88 -1.77 18.67
N PRO A 97 18.51 -0.73 19.44
CA PRO A 97 18.86 0.64 19.09
C PRO A 97 20.39 0.79 18.95
N LEU A 98 20.85 1.64 18.02
CA LEU A 98 22.28 1.98 17.97
C LEU A 98 22.62 2.86 19.17
N SER A 99 23.81 2.69 19.74
CA SER A 99 24.30 3.62 20.76
C SER A 99 24.45 5.00 20.12
N LYS A 100 24.11 6.05 20.89
CA LYS A 100 24.45 7.43 20.52
C LYS A 100 25.97 7.59 20.37
#